data_AF-A0A846RXG4-F1
#
_entry.id   AF-A0A846RXG4-F1
#
_cell.length_a   1.000
_cell.length_b   1.000
_cell.length_c   1.000
_cell.angle_alpha   90.00
_cell.angle_beta   90.00
_cell.angle_gamma   90.00
#
_symmetry.space_group_name_H-M   'P 1'
#
loop_
_entity.id
_entity.type
_entity.pdbx_description
1 polymer ?
#
loop_
_entity_poly.entity_id
_entity_poly.type
_entity_poly.pdbx_seq_one_letter_code
_entity_poly.pdbx_strand_id
1 'polypeptide(L)'
;MTLLTARDIREIAADMGLRPTKQKGQNFVIDPNTVRSIVTSAALGDHSSVVEIGPGLGSLTLGLLEAGHQVTAVEIDEVLAARLPATVAKYQTPAIGRRTEPGAEAANFEIVNADALKVTKLPSEPDALVANLPYNVAVPVLLRFLEIFPSLKSVLVMVQLEVAERLAAAPGSRTYGVPSVKAQWYGDVTLAGRIGKNVFWPAPNIDSGLVHIGVNRRHRDPDARRRLFGLVDAAFAQRRKTLRAALSSWAGSPQQAEELLLAADIDPKTRGEALGVADFERLAATGVAESGASTVRQDAAASTAFATPEYAPDSTPEYAPDSTPTQESPQS
;
A
#
# COMPACT_ATOMS: atom_id res chain seq x y z
N MET A 1 -0.95 -14.85 25.23
CA MET A 1 -0.03 -15.18 24.12
C MET A 1 1.39 -15.25 24.64
N THR A 2 2.23 -16.11 24.07
CA THR A 2 3.70 -16.09 24.23
C THR A 2 4.34 -15.64 22.92
N LEU A 3 5.23 -14.66 22.96
CA LEU A 3 5.89 -14.15 21.75
C LEU A 3 7.04 -15.04 21.30
N LEU A 4 7.29 -15.07 19.98
CA LEU A 4 8.36 -15.87 19.39
C LEU A 4 9.73 -15.30 19.73
N THR A 5 10.63 -16.18 20.15
CA THR A 5 12.05 -15.89 20.26
C THR A 5 12.78 -16.23 18.95
N ALA A 6 14.04 -15.81 18.86
CA ALA A 6 14.93 -16.21 17.76
C ALA A 6 15.10 -17.74 17.63
N ARG A 7 14.90 -18.50 18.73
CA ARG A 7 14.92 -19.96 18.70
C ARG A 7 13.66 -20.50 18.05
N ASP A 8 12.49 -20.05 18.50
CA ASP A 8 11.18 -20.46 17.97
C ASP A 8 11.11 -20.24 16.46
N ILE A 9 11.54 -19.08 15.99
CA ILE A 9 11.52 -18.73 14.56
C ILE A 9 12.37 -19.69 13.71
N ARG A 10 13.55 -20.07 14.21
CA ARG A 10 14.43 -21.01 13.50
C ARG A 10 13.87 -22.43 13.51
N GLU A 11 13.27 -22.86 14.63
CA GLU A 11 12.61 -24.16 14.73
C GLU A 11 11.41 -24.25 13.79
N ILE A 12 10.51 -23.26 13.80
CA ILE A 12 9.35 -23.22 12.90
C ILE A 12 9.81 -23.21 11.44
N ALA A 13 10.80 -22.39 11.09
CA ALA A 13 11.32 -22.35 9.72
C ALA A 13 11.94 -23.68 9.29
N ALA A 14 12.69 -24.34 10.18
CA ALA A 14 13.30 -25.65 9.90
C ALA A 14 12.24 -26.75 9.70
N ASP A 15 11.21 -26.79 10.55
CA ASP A 15 10.10 -27.75 10.45
C ASP A 15 9.38 -27.67 9.10
N MET A 16 9.33 -26.47 8.51
CA MET A 16 8.70 -26.22 7.21
C MET A 16 9.65 -26.40 6.02
N GLY A 17 10.94 -26.65 6.27
CA GLY A 17 11.97 -26.59 5.24
C GLY A 17 12.14 -25.19 4.62
N LEU A 18 11.67 -24.14 5.31
CA LEU A 18 11.71 -22.77 4.83
C LEU A 18 13.15 -22.27 4.80
N ARG A 19 13.62 -21.92 3.59
CA ARG A 19 14.89 -21.21 3.39
C ARG A 19 14.55 -19.76 3.04
N PRO A 20 14.75 -18.80 3.96
CA PRO A 20 14.47 -17.40 3.68
C PRO A 20 15.27 -16.94 2.46
N THR A 21 14.60 -16.32 1.49
CA THR A 21 15.27 -15.84 0.28
C THR A 21 15.30 -14.32 0.24
N LYS A 22 16.45 -13.76 -0.19
CA LYS A 22 16.57 -12.31 -0.42
C LYS A 22 15.57 -11.82 -1.47
N GLN A 23 15.24 -12.64 -2.47
CA GLN A 23 14.30 -12.31 -3.55
C GLN A 23 12.88 -12.06 -3.04
N LYS A 24 12.42 -12.82 -2.03
CA LYS A 24 11.10 -12.63 -1.41
C LYS A 24 11.10 -11.55 -0.32
N GLY A 25 12.24 -10.93 -0.02
CA GLY A 25 12.34 -9.87 0.99
C GLY A 25 12.01 -10.31 2.42
N GLN A 26 12.09 -11.61 2.72
CA GLN A 26 11.69 -12.18 4.00
C GLN A 26 12.72 -11.85 5.09
N ASN A 27 12.32 -11.01 6.05
CA ASN A 27 13.09 -10.72 7.28
C ASN A 27 12.13 -10.81 8.46
N PHE A 28 12.28 -11.84 9.29
CA PHE A 28 11.37 -12.11 10.42
C PHE A 28 11.87 -11.42 11.68
N VAL A 29 11.00 -10.73 12.43
CA VAL A 29 11.35 -10.11 13.71
C VAL A 29 11.56 -11.20 14.76
N ILE A 30 12.75 -11.26 15.37
CA ILE A 30 13.18 -12.32 16.30
C ILE A 30 13.22 -11.90 17.78
N ASP A 31 12.91 -10.65 18.09
CA ASP A 31 12.98 -10.10 19.44
C ASP A 31 11.58 -9.73 19.98
N PRO A 32 11.09 -10.41 21.03
CA PRO A 32 9.80 -10.11 21.67
C PRO A 32 9.64 -8.65 22.14
N ASN A 33 10.72 -8.03 22.64
CA ASN A 33 10.65 -6.65 23.12
C ASN A 33 10.44 -5.66 21.97
N THR A 34 11.11 -5.90 20.84
CA THR A 34 10.89 -5.18 19.59
C THR A 34 9.44 -5.32 19.12
N VAL A 35 8.86 -6.53 19.14
CA VAL A 35 7.45 -6.74 18.79
C VAL A 35 6.53 -5.89 19.67
N ARG A 36 6.71 -5.92 20.99
CA ARG A 36 5.89 -5.10 21.91
C ARG A 36 6.06 -3.60 21.68
N SER A 37 7.29 -3.17 21.40
CA SER A 37 7.59 -1.78 21.06
C SER A 37 6.86 -1.33 19.79
N ILE A 38 6.83 -2.18 18.75
CA ILE A 38 6.08 -1.92 17.51
C ILE A 38 4.59 -1.82 17.80
N VAL A 39 4.01 -2.78 18.53
CA VAL A 39 2.57 -2.78 18.87
C VAL A 39 2.20 -1.55 19.70
N THR A 40 3.04 -1.17 20.67
CA THR A 40 2.85 0.04 21.47
C THR A 40 2.92 1.31 20.60
N SER A 41 3.87 1.35 19.67
CA SER A 41 4.05 2.49 18.75
C SER A 41 2.89 2.65 17.75
N ALA A 42 2.10 1.60 17.54
CA ALA A 42 0.91 1.66 16.69
C ALA A 42 -0.21 2.49 17.34
N ALA A 43 -0.13 2.73 18.66
CA ALA A 43 -1.06 3.57 19.43
C ALA A 43 -2.54 3.24 19.15
N LEU A 44 -2.84 1.94 19.07
CA LEU A 44 -4.17 1.45 18.74
C LEU A 44 -5.11 1.57 19.94
N GLY A 45 -6.40 1.78 19.67
CA GLY A 45 -7.44 1.71 20.69
C GLY A 45 -7.70 0.27 21.13
N ASP A 46 -8.32 0.11 22.30
CA ASP A 46 -8.70 -1.19 22.83
C ASP A 46 -9.50 -2.00 21.80
N HIS A 47 -9.17 -3.28 21.64
CA HIS A 47 -9.87 -4.22 20.76
C HIS A 47 -9.99 -3.78 19.28
N SER A 48 -9.07 -2.94 18.78
CA SER A 48 -9.02 -2.56 17.36
C SER A 48 -9.03 -3.76 16.40
N SER A 49 -9.71 -3.61 15.26
CA SER A 49 -9.61 -4.50 14.10
C SER A 49 -8.37 -4.12 13.28
N VAL A 50 -7.39 -5.02 13.23
CA VAL A 50 -6.07 -4.77 12.62
C VAL A 50 -5.91 -5.68 11.41
N VAL A 51 -5.53 -5.08 10.28
CA VAL A 51 -4.95 -5.83 9.17
C VAL A 51 -3.43 -5.83 9.26
N GLU A 52 -2.85 -7.02 9.23
CA GLU A 52 -1.41 -7.23 9.12
C GLU A 52 -1.06 -7.73 7.72
N ILE A 53 -0.04 -7.16 7.08
CA ILE A 53 0.42 -7.59 5.76
C ILE A 53 1.80 -8.20 5.87
N GLY A 54 1.97 -9.41 5.32
CA GLY A 54 3.21 -10.17 5.42
C GLY A 54 3.51 -10.59 6.86
N PRO A 55 2.60 -11.33 7.53
CA PRO A 55 2.81 -11.80 8.90
C PRO A 55 4.02 -12.72 9.05
N GLY A 56 4.44 -13.37 7.97
CA GLY A 56 5.55 -14.30 7.97
C GLY A 56 5.29 -15.47 8.93
N LEU A 57 6.17 -15.63 9.92
CA LEU A 57 6.05 -16.67 10.94
C LEU A 57 5.15 -16.28 12.11
N GLY A 58 4.62 -15.05 12.13
CA GLY A 58 3.62 -14.62 13.10
C GLY A 58 4.14 -13.86 14.32
N SER A 59 5.39 -13.37 14.31
CA SER A 59 5.95 -12.62 15.44
C SER A 59 5.10 -11.40 15.80
N LEU A 60 4.73 -10.60 14.80
CA LEU A 60 3.93 -9.38 14.98
C LEU A 60 2.45 -9.72 15.15
N THR A 61 1.92 -10.71 14.43
CA THR A 61 0.60 -11.30 14.65
C THR A 61 0.36 -11.66 16.12
N LEU A 62 1.29 -12.41 16.72
CA LEU A 62 1.21 -12.81 18.13
C LEU A 62 1.31 -11.61 19.08
N GLY A 63 2.07 -10.57 18.74
CA GLY A 63 2.13 -9.32 19.49
C GLY A 63 0.81 -8.55 19.48
N LEU A 64 0.17 -8.45 18.32
CA LEU A 64 -1.13 -7.79 18.16
C LEU A 64 -2.24 -8.55 18.91
N LEU A 65 -2.22 -9.88 18.84
CA LEU A 65 -3.12 -10.74 19.59
C LEU A 65 -2.83 -10.71 21.11
N GLU A 66 -1.56 -10.61 21.52
CA GLU A 66 -1.15 -10.42 22.94
C GLU A 66 -1.76 -9.13 23.50
N ALA A 67 -1.82 -8.06 22.70
CA ALA A 67 -2.43 -6.79 23.05
C ALA A 67 -3.97 -6.78 23.01
N GLY A 68 -4.62 -7.89 22.62
CA GLY A 68 -6.07 -8.03 22.64
C GLY A 68 -6.81 -7.47 21.42
N HIS A 69 -6.10 -7.26 20.30
CA HIS A 69 -6.68 -6.85 19.04
C HIS A 69 -7.22 -8.03 18.22
N GLN A 70 -8.13 -7.74 17.30
CA GLN A 70 -8.55 -8.69 16.26
C GLN A 70 -7.62 -8.53 15.07
N VAL A 71 -7.08 -9.63 14.54
CA VAL A 71 -6.06 -9.60 13.49
C VAL A 71 -6.51 -10.36 12.27
N THR A 72 -6.65 -9.66 11.15
CA THR A 72 -6.69 -10.26 9.82
C THR A 72 -5.30 -10.17 9.21
N ALA A 73 -4.64 -11.30 8.99
CA ALA A 73 -3.35 -11.33 8.33
C ALA A 73 -3.47 -11.63 6.83
N VAL A 74 -2.71 -10.92 6.00
CA VAL A 74 -2.65 -11.11 4.54
C VAL A 74 -1.26 -11.60 4.16
N GLU A 75 -1.17 -12.84 3.68
CA GLU A 75 0.11 -13.48 3.31
C GLU A 75 0.06 -14.02 1.88
N ILE A 76 1.08 -13.71 1.10
CA ILE A 76 1.19 -14.13 -0.31
C ILE A 76 1.80 -15.54 -0.42
N ASP A 77 2.71 -15.90 0.48
CA ASP A 77 3.36 -17.20 0.48
C ASP A 77 2.44 -18.26 1.09
N GLU A 78 1.92 -19.15 0.25
CA GLU A 78 0.97 -20.20 0.63
C GLU A 78 1.46 -21.08 1.78
N VAL A 79 2.76 -21.37 1.84
CA VAL A 79 3.34 -22.22 2.89
C VAL A 79 3.36 -21.50 4.24
N LEU A 80 3.69 -20.20 4.25
CA LEU A 80 3.61 -19.37 5.45
C LEU A 80 2.16 -19.18 5.90
N ALA A 81 1.26 -18.87 4.97
CA ALA A 81 -0.16 -18.68 5.23
C ALA A 81 -0.79 -19.96 5.84
N ALA A 82 -0.46 -21.13 5.30
CA ALA A 82 -0.95 -22.41 5.82
C ALA A 82 -0.40 -22.74 7.21
N ARG A 83 0.84 -22.34 7.53
CA ARG A 83 1.45 -22.60 8.85
C ARG A 83 0.91 -21.68 9.93
N LEU A 84 0.65 -20.41 9.61
CA LEU A 84 0.41 -19.37 10.60
C LEU A 84 -0.71 -19.70 11.61
N PRO A 85 -1.87 -20.28 11.23
CA PRO A 85 -2.88 -20.70 12.20
C PRO A 85 -2.37 -21.68 13.26
N ALA A 86 -1.54 -22.66 12.86
CA ALA A 86 -0.95 -23.61 13.79
C ALA A 86 0.09 -22.95 14.71
N THR A 87 0.84 -21.96 14.21
CA THR A 87 1.71 -21.14 15.05
C THR A 87 0.88 -20.36 16.08
N VAL A 88 -0.17 -19.65 15.66
CA VAL A 88 -1.03 -18.89 16.57
C VAL A 88 -1.60 -19.79 17.67
N ALA A 89 -2.16 -20.95 17.30
CA ALA A 89 -2.72 -21.90 18.25
C ALA A 89 -1.67 -22.45 19.25
N LYS A 90 -0.44 -22.74 18.79
CA LYS A 90 0.63 -23.25 19.66
C LYS A 90 1.09 -22.23 20.70
N TYR A 91 1.15 -20.96 20.33
CA TYR A 91 1.66 -19.89 21.20
C TYR A 91 0.56 -19.13 21.95
N GLN A 92 -0.67 -19.64 21.86
CA GLN A 92 -1.78 -19.21 22.69
C GLN A 92 -1.65 -19.81 24.08
N THR A 93 -1.40 -18.95 25.08
CA THR A 93 -1.41 -19.35 26.49
C THR A 93 -2.83 -19.32 27.02
N PRO A 94 -3.30 -20.39 27.70
CA PRO A 94 -4.55 -20.34 28.44
C PRO A 94 -4.46 -19.22 29.47
N ALA A 95 -5.43 -18.29 29.47
CA ALA A 95 -5.44 -17.22 30.45
C ALA A 95 -5.58 -17.81 31.87
N ILE A 96 -4.55 -17.68 32.70
CA ILE A 96 -4.67 -18.01 34.13
C ILE A 96 -5.68 -17.03 34.74
N GLY A 97 -6.89 -17.49 35.04
CA GLY A 97 -7.90 -16.74 35.78
C GLY A 97 -8.96 -16.00 34.96
N ARG A 98 -8.97 -16.08 33.62
CA ARG A 98 -10.17 -15.75 32.83
C ARG A 98 -10.85 -17.04 32.44
N ARG A 99 -12.11 -17.21 32.84
CA ARG A 99 -13.00 -18.18 32.20
C ARG A 99 -13.27 -17.67 30.79
N THR A 100 -12.49 -18.09 29.82
CA THR A 100 -12.86 -17.96 28.42
C THR A 100 -13.76 -19.14 28.08
N GLU A 101 -14.94 -18.83 27.54
CA GLU A 101 -15.85 -19.84 27.00
C GLU A 101 -15.09 -20.71 25.99
N PRO A 102 -15.25 -22.04 26.01
CA PRO A 102 -14.61 -22.92 25.03
C PRO A 102 -14.91 -22.44 23.60
N GLY A 103 -13.87 -21.96 22.89
CA GLY A 103 -13.96 -21.50 21.50
C GLY A 103 -13.87 -19.99 21.26
N ALA A 104 -13.93 -19.13 22.29
CA ALA A 104 -13.89 -17.66 22.13
C ALA A 104 -12.50 -17.10 21.78
N GLU A 105 -11.45 -17.89 21.99
CA GLU A 105 -10.06 -17.43 21.98
C GLU A 105 -9.37 -17.63 20.61
N ALA A 106 -9.90 -18.52 19.77
CA ALA A 106 -9.54 -18.65 18.35
C ALA A 106 -10.26 -17.61 17.46
N ALA A 107 -11.20 -16.84 18.00
CA ALA A 107 -12.09 -15.94 17.25
C ALA A 107 -11.45 -14.60 16.82
N ASN A 108 -10.24 -14.29 17.29
CA ASN A 108 -9.60 -12.98 17.04
C ASN A 108 -8.52 -13.03 15.95
N PHE A 109 -8.37 -14.14 15.23
CA PHE A 109 -7.36 -14.28 14.18
C PHE A 109 -7.96 -14.88 12.91
N GLU A 110 -7.69 -14.22 11.78
CA GLU A 110 -8.03 -14.70 10.44
C GLU A 110 -6.83 -14.58 9.50
N ILE A 111 -6.73 -15.51 8.54
CA ILE A 111 -5.68 -15.52 7.52
C ILE A 111 -6.30 -15.45 6.13
N VAL A 112 -5.80 -14.51 5.32
CA VAL A 112 -6.13 -14.35 3.91
C VAL A 112 -4.87 -14.68 3.11
N ASN A 113 -4.87 -15.83 2.43
CA ASN A 113 -3.79 -16.15 1.50
C ASN A 113 -4.02 -15.41 0.17
N ALA A 114 -3.38 -14.26 0.01
CA ALA A 114 -3.52 -13.42 -1.17
C ALA A 114 -2.30 -12.51 -1.37
N ASP A 115 -2.08 -12.12 -2.62
CA ASP A 115 -1.24 -10.95 -2.92
C ASP A 115 -1.95 -9.69 -2.43
N ALA A 116 -1.31 -8.96 -1.50
CA ALA A 116 -1.81 -7.71 -0.95
C ALA A 116 -2.14 -6.68 -2.06
N LEU A 117 -1.42 -6.69 -3.18
CA LEU A 117 -1.71 -5.81 -4.32
C LEU A 117 -2.97 -6.20 -5.11
N LYS A 118 -3.56 -7.35 -4.83
CA LYS A 118 -4.79 -7.85 -5.47
C LYS A 118 -5.99 -7.92 -4.53
N VAL A 119 -5.78 -7.73 -3.23
CA VAL A 119 -6.86 -7.66 -2.24
C VAL A 119 -7.84 -6.53 -2.59
N THR A 120 -9.13 -6.83 -2.51
CA THR A 120 -10.24 -5.87 -2.69
C THR A 120 -11.24 -5.89 -1.54
N LYS A 121 -11.23 -6.95 -0.72
CA LYS A 121 -12.06 -7.12 0.46
C LYS A 121 -11.31 -7.93 1.51
N LEU A 122 -11.63 -7.71 2.76
CA LEU A 122 -11.19 -8.51 3.90
C LEU A 122 -12.42 -9.09 4.62
N PRO A 123 -12.24 -10.10 5.47
CA PRO A 123 -13.35 -10.67 6.24
C PRO A 123 -14.04 -9.65 7.16
N SER A 124 -13.27 -8.70 7.70
CA SER A 124 -13.76 -7.55 8.46
C SER A 124 -13.10 -6.27 7.96
N GLU A 125 -13.81 -5.15 8.14
CA GLU A 125 -13.26 -3.81 7.87
C GLU A 125 -12.18 -3.48 8.91
N PRO A 126 -10.95 -3.14 8.48
CA PRO A 126 -9.88 -2.83 9.42
C PRO A 126 -9.96 -1.37 9.89
N ASP A 127 -9.82 -1.15 11.19
CA ASP A 127 -9.60 0.19 11.76
C ASP A 127 -8.12 0.60 11.67
N ALA A 128 -7.22 -0.37 11.64
CA ALA A 128 -5.79 -0.12 11.58
C ALA A 128 -5.03 -1.09 10.67
N LEU A 129 -3.90 -0.63 10.13
CA LEU A 129 -2.92 -1.45 9.42
C LEU A 129 -1.62 -1.46 10.21
N VAL A 130 -1.14 -2.64 10.61
CA VAL A 130 0.16 -2.79 11.29
C VAL A 130 0.97 -3.87 10.59
N ALA A 131 2.11 -3.50 9.99
CA ALA A 131 2.84 -4.44 9.13
C ALA A 131 4.35 -4.23 9.11
N ASN A 132 5.10 -5.32 8.97
CA ASN A 132 6.49 -5.30 8.52
C ASN A 132 6.52 -5.53 7.00
N LEU A 133 6.50 -4.45 6.22
CA LEU A 133 6.26 -4.57 4.79
C LEU A 133 7.51 -5.03 4.04
N PRO A 134 7.37 -5.95 3.06
CA PRO A 134 8.46 -6.32 2.17
C PRO A 134 8.97 -5.11 1.39
N TYR A 135 10.29 -4.92 1.39
CA TYR A 135 10.91 -3.67 0.96
C TYR A 135 10.65 -3.28 -0.50
N ASN A 136 10.53 -4.28 -1.38
CA ASN A 136 10.31 -4.08 -2.81
C ASN A 136 8.88 -3.63 -3.17
N VAL A 137 7.90 -3.84 -2.29
CA VAL A 137 6.47 -3.55 -2.56
C VAL A 137 5.81 -2.69 -1.49
N ALA A 138 6.55 -2.22 -0.48
CA ALA A 138 6.02 -1.53 0.68
C ALA A 138 5.14 -0.31 0.33
N VAL A 139 5.66 0.63 -0.47
CA VAL A 139 4.91 1.85 -0.83
C VAL A 139 3.66 1.54 -1.67
N PRO A 140 3.72 0.74 -2.75
CA PRO A 140 2.52 0.33 -3.48
C PRO A 140 1.45 -0.34 -2.60
N VAL A 141 1.86 -1.26 -1.72
CA VAL A 141 0.94 -1.96 -0.80
C VAL A 141 0.28 -0.98 0.18
N LEU A 142 1.08 -0.11 0.81
CA LEU A 142 0.59 0.92 1.73
C LEU A 142 -0.47 1.82 1.06
N LEU A 143 -0.14 2.38 -0.10
CA LEU A 143 -1.03 3.30 -0.81
C LEU A 143 -2.30 2.61 -1.32
N ARG A 144 -2.21 1.32 -1.69
CA ARG A 144 -3.37 0.51 -2.08
C ARG A 144 -4.28 0.24 -0.90
N PHE A 145 -3.76 -0.18 0.25
CA PHE A 145 -4.60 -0.46 1.42
C PHE A 145 -5.29 0.80 1.92
N LEU A 146 -4.57 1.92 1.94
CA LEU A 146 -5.19 3.22 2.17
C LEU A 146 -6.27 3.48 1.12
N GLU A 147 -6.04 3.27 -0.17
CA GLU A 147 -7.09 3.47 -1.19
C GLU A 147 -8.36 2.64 -0.97
N ILE A 148 -8.22 1.33 -0.74
CA ILE A 148 -9.35 0.39 -0.75
C ILE A 148 -10.08 0.27 0.59
N PHE A 149 -9.42 0.60 1.71
CA PHE A 149 -10.03 0.56 3.05
C PHE A 149 -10.14 1.98 3.62
N PRO A 150 -11.25 2.70 3.34
CA PRO A 150 -11.52 4.01 3.91
C PRO A 150 -11.79 3.96 5.43
N SER A 151 -12.06 2.77 5.98
CA SER A 151 -12.20 2.45 7.39
C SER A 151 -10.92 2.65 8.21
N LEU A 152 -9.74 2.58 7.57
CA LEU A 152 -8.45 2.77 8.24
C LEU A 152 -8.34 4.16 8.88
N LYS A 153 -8.07 4.17 10.19
CA LYS A 153 -7.85 5.35 11.03
C LYS A 153 -6.38 5.52 11.42
N SER A 154 -5.68 4.41 11.61
CA SER A 154 -4.26 4.39 11.99
C SER A 154 -3.49 3.41 11.13
N VAL A 155 -2.28 3.78 10.73
CA VAL A 155 -1.36 2.89 10.03
C VAL A 155 0.01 2.98 10.68
N LEU A 156 0.57 1.83 11.07
CA LEU A 156 1.97 1.71 11.45
C LEU A 156 2.67 0.69 10.56
N VAL A 157 3.61 1.15 9.73
CA VAL A 157 4.40 0.25 8.88
C VAL A 157 5.87 0.33 9.23
N MET A 158 6.50 -0.84 9.27
CA MET A 158 7.95 -0.97 9.28
C MET A 158 8.43 -1.17 7.85
N VAL A 159 9.37 -0.33 7.42
CA VAL A 159 10.00 -0.35 6.09
C VAL A 159 11.49 -0.05 6.23
N GLN A 160 12.25 -0.14 5.14
CA GLN A 160 13.63 0.34 5.12
C GLN A 160 13.73 1.79 5.60
N LEU A 161 14.78 2.13 6.35
CA LEU A 161 14.92 3.46 6.93
C LEU A 161 14.82 4.59 5.89
N GLU A 162 15.43 4.45 4.71
CA GLU A 162 15.35 5.47 3.65
C GLU A 162 13.93 5.66 3.10
N VAL A 163 13.12 4.59 3.10
CA VAL A 163 11.72 4.62 2.67
C VAL A 163 10.88 5.29 3.74
N ALA A 164 11.14 5.00 5.01
CA ALA A 164 10.47 5.64 6.14
C ALA A 164 10.73 7.15 6.15
N GLU A 165 11.99 7.55 6.02
CA GLU A 165 12.40 8.95 5.92
C GLU A 165 11.79 9.65 4.70
N ARG A 166 11.64 8.94 3.58
CA ARG A 166 10.96 9.48 2.40
C ARG A 166 9.48 9.68 2.61
N LEU A 167 8.76 8.73 3.21
CA LEU A 167 7.32 8.87 3.49
C LEU A 167 7.04 10.08 4.40
N ALA A 168 7.86 10.27 5.44
CA ALA A 168 7.73 11.34 6.41
C ALA A 168 8.43 12.67 6.01
N ALA A 169 9.05 12.73 4.82
CA ALA A 169 9.80 13.91 4.39
C ALA A 169 8.88 15.13 4.21
N ALA A 170 9.32 16.30 4.67
CA ALA A 170 8.61 17.56 4.43
C ALA A 170 8.96 18.15 3.04
N PRO A 171 8.07 18.98 2.44
CA PRO A 171 8.36 19.73 1.22
C PRO A 171 9.67 20.52 1.31
N GLY A 172 10.34 20.68 0.17
CA GLY A 172 11.63 21.37 0.04
C GLY A 172 12.86 20.54 0.46
N SER A 173 12.66 19.38 1.11
CA SER A 173 13.78 18.50 1.47
C SER A 173 14.23 17.63 0.29
N ARG A 174 15.52 17.26 0.27
CA ARG A 174 16.10 16.38 -0.77
C ARG A 174 15.45 14.99 -0.82
N THR A 175 14.94 14.53 0.32
CA THR A 175 14.29 13.21 0.46
C THR A 175 12.85 13.24 -0.04
N TYR A 176 12.21 14.41 -0.10
CA TYR A 176 10.83 14.58 -0.54
C TYR A 176 10.59 14.12 -1.98
N GLY A 177 9.46 13.46 -2.20
CA GLY A 177 9.09 12.93 -3.50
C GLY A 177 7.64 12.44 -3.57
N VAL A 178 7.33 11.73 -4.65
CA VAL A 178 6.00 11.14 -4.90
C VAL A 178 5.45 10.36 -3.69
N PRO A 179 6.20 9.45 -3.03
CA PRO A 179 5.67 8.72 -1.88
C PRO A 179 5.30 9.64 -0.70
N SER A 180 6.05 10.72 -0.49
CA SER A 180 5.82 11.70 0.57
C SER A 180 4.45 12.36 0.37
N VAL A 181 4.22 12.94 -0.80
CA VAL A 181 2.96 13.63 -1.13
C VAL A 181 1.78 12.66 -1.05
N LYS A 182 1.91 11.46 -1.66
CA LYS A 182 0.82 10.49 -1.72
C LYS A 182 0.46 9.94 -0.34
N ALA A 183 1.43 9.70 0.53
CA ALA A 183 1.16 9.27 1.91
C ALA A 183 0.56 10.40 2.76
N GLN A 184 1.11 11.61 2.68
CA GLN A 184 0.61 12.79 3.40
C GLN A 184 -0.78 13.22 2.93
N TRP A 185 -1.16 12.89 1.70
CA TRP A 185 -2.52 13.09 1.22
C TRP A 185 -3.56 12.25 1.97
N TYR A 186 -3.17 11.09 2.53
CA TYR A 186 -4.05 10.26 3.34
C TYR A 186 -4.12 10.69 4.81
N GLY A 187 -3.08 11.34 5.35
CA GLY A 187 -3.04 11.75 6.74
C GLY A 187 -1.69 12.26 7.22
N ASP A 188 -1.58 12.45 8.53
CA ASP A 188 -0.37 12.97 9.18
C ASP A 188 0.69 11.88 9.27
N VAL A 189 1.78 12.01 8.51
CA VAL A 189 2.86 11.03 8.42
C VAL A 189 4.02 11.42 9.34
N THR A 190 4.41 10.52 10.24
CA THR A 190 5.50 10.75 11.20
C THR A 190 6.44 9.55 11.28
N LEU A 191 7.72 9.80 11.55
CA LEU A 191 8.68 8.74 11.87
C LEU A 191 8.50 8.37 13.36
N ALA A 192 7.87 7.22 13.61
CA ALA A 192 7.56 6.73 14.95
C ALA A 192 8.75 6.08 15.66
N GLY A 193 9.78 5.66 14.93
CA GLY A 193 10.97 5.06 15.51
C GLY A 193 11.92 4.45 14.51
N ARG A 194 13.05 3.94 15.02
CA ARG A 194 14.06 3.19 14.26
C ARG A 194 14.26 1.83 14.90
N ILE A 195 14.36 0.79 14.08
CA ILE A 195 14.55 -0.60 14.51
C ILE A 195 15.84 -1.13 13.88
N GLY A 196 16.79 -1.52 14.74
CA GLY A 196 18.10 -1.98 14.31
C GLY A 196 18.03 -3.33 13.58
N LYS A 197 18.85 -3.52 12.55
CA LYS A 197 18.85 -4.74 11.72
C LYS A 197 19.08 -6.08 12.46
N ASN A 198 19.65 -6.06 13.66
CA ASN A 198 20.01 -7.28 14.40
C ASN A 198 18.82 -7.98 15.07
N VAL A 199 17.65 -7.34 15.07
CA VAL A 199 16.40 -7.93 15.59
C VAL A 199 15.64 -8.73 14.53
N PHE A 200 16.27 -8.99 13.38
CA PHE A 200 15.69 -9.74 12.28
C PHE A 200 16.49 -11.00 11.95
N TRP A 201 15.78 -12.00 11.41
CA TRP A 201 16.39 -13.15 10.78
C TRP A 201 15.74 -13.46 9.41
N PRO A 202 16.53 -13.59 8.34
CA PRO A 202 17.90 -13.08 8.22
C PRO A 202 17.97 -11.58 8.51
N ALA A 203 19.16 -11.10 8.90
CA ALA A 203 19.35 -9.67 9.13
C ALA A 203 19.36 -8.93 7.77
N PRO A 204 18.60 -7.83 7.62
CA PRO A 204 18.70 -6.98 6.45
C PRO A 204 20.03 -6.22 6.42
N ASN A 205 20.35 -5.63 5.27
CA ASN A 205 21.59 -4.86 5.10
C ASN A 205 21.57 -3.52 5.85
N ILE A 206 20.38 -2.96 6.03
CA ILE A 206 20.15 -1.63 6.60
C ILE A 206 19.10 -1.69 7.71
N ASP A 207 19.06 -0.65 8.53
CA ASP A 207 18.06 -0.52 9.57
C ASP A 207 16.65 -0.25 8.99
N SER A 208 15.65 -0.53 9.81
CA SER A 208 14.24 -0.26 9.49
C SER A 208 13.75 1.00 10.21
N GLY A 209 12.80 1.70 9.61
CA GLY A 209 12.07 2.80 10.23
C GLY A 209 10.60 2.43 10.41
N LEU A 210 10.02 2.88 11.52
CA LEU A 210 8.59 2.82 11.76
C LEU A 210 7.95 4.13 11.30
N VAL A 211 6.96 4.03 10.43
CA VAL A 211 6.16 5.17 9.96
C VAL A 211 4.75 5.03 10.50
N HIS A 212 4.30 6.05 11.22
CA HIS A 212 2.92 6.16 11.66
C HIS A 212 2.16 7.15 10.76
N ILE A 213 0.95 6.80 10.34
CA ILE A 213 0.02 7.66 9.60
C ILE A 213 -1.29 7.76 10.39
N GLY A 214 -1.56 8.96 10.92
CA GLY A 214 -2.89 9.30 11.45
C GLY A 214 -3.81 9.66 10.30
N VAL A 215 -4.68 8.74 9.89
CA VAL A 215 -5.51 8.91 8.69
C VAL A 215 -6.59 9.95 8.94
N ASN A 216 -6.56 11.07 8.23
CA ASN A 216 -7.44 12.23 8.45
C ASN A 216 -8.19 12.69 7.19
N ARG A 217 -8.07 11.97 6.07
CA ARG A 217 -8.69 12.26 4.75
C ARG A 217 -10.23 12.19 4.68
N ARG A 218 -10.96 12.52 5.75
CA ARG A 218 -12.41 12.64 5.71
C ARG A 218 -12.75 13.65 4.61
N HIS A 219 -13.59 13.25 3.64
CA HIS A 219 -14.13 14.07 2.54
C HIS A 219 -13.32 14.22 1.23
N ARG A 220 -12.47 13.27 0.84
CA ARG A 220 -11.75 13.35 -0.45
C ARG A 220 -12.32 12.40 -1.50
N ASP A 221 -12.88 12.95 -2.58
CA ASP A 221 -13.46 12.25 -3.74
C ASP A 221 -12.43 11.32 -4.44
N PRO A 222 -12.76 10.04 -4.73
CA PRO A 222 -11.91 9.13 -5.50
C PRO A 222 -11.43 9.68 -6.85
N ASP A 223 -12.23 10.48 -7.54
CA ASP A 223 -11.88 11.06 -8.83
C ASP A 223 -10.88 12.21 -8.66
N ALA A 224 -11.07 13.03 -7.63
CA ALA A 224 -10.10 14.04 -7.21
C ALA A 224 -8.74 13.40 -6.86
N ARG A 225 -8.74 12.25 -6.18
CA ARG A 225 -7.52 11.49 -5.90
C ARG A 225 -6.78 11.08 -7.17
N ARG A 226 -7.47 10.46 -8.14
CA ARG A 226 -6.82 9.98 -9.39
C ARG A 226 -6.16 11.13 -10.14
N ARG A 227 -6.84 12.27 -10.26
CA ARG A 227 -6.28 13.48 -10.88
C ARG A 227 -5.07 14.00 -10.13
N LEU A 228 -5.17 14.16 -8.80
CA LEU A 228 -4.09 14.65 -7.96
C LEU A 228 -2.86 13.73 -8.04
N PHE A 229 -3.06 12.42 -8.01
CA PHE A 229 -1.94 11.47 -8.05
C PHE A 229 -1.23 11.49 -9.40
N GLY A 230 -1.97 11.62 -10.50
CA GLY A 230 -1.40 11.82 -11.83
C GLY A 230 -0.63 13.15 -11.95
N LEU A 231 -1.15 14.23 -11.37
CA LEU A 231 -0.48 15.53 -11.28
C LEU A 231 0.83 15.43 -10.49
N VAL A 232 0.81 14.76 -9.34
CA VAL A 232 2.01 14.52 -8.53
C VAL A 232 3.04 13.73 -9.32
N ASP A 233 2.64 12.65 -10.00
CA ASP A 233 3.57 11.86 -10.82
C ASP A 233 4.22 12.71 -11.93
N ALA A 234 3.44 13.56 -12.61
CA ALA A 234 3.95 14.49 -13.62
C ALA A 234 4.93 15.52 -13.03
N ALA A 235 4.62 16.11 -11.88
CA ALA A 235 5.46 17.12 -11.22
C ALA A 235 6.85 16.60 -10.83
N PHE A 236 6.96 15.30 -10.51
CA PHE A 236 8.22 14.66 -10.10
C PHE A 236 8.93 13.88 -11.22
N ALA A 237 8.30 13.71 -12.39
CA ALA A 237 8.90 13.01 -13.54
C ALA A 237 10.24 13.63 -13.99
N GLN A 238 10.38 14.96 -13.85
CA GLN A 238 11.59 15.71 -14.21
C GLN A 238 12.08 16.60 -13.06
N ARG A 239 12.62 15.99 -11.99
CA ARG A 239 12.98 16.68 -10.72
C ARG A 239 13.79 17.99 -10.85
N ARG A 240 14.59 18.14 -11.91
CA ARG A 240 15.42 19.35 -12.12
C ARG A 240 14.71 20.48 -12.86
N LYS A 241 13.54 20.24 -13.42
CA LYS A 241 12.77 21.20 -14.21
C LYS A 241 11.78 21.95 -13.32
N THR A 242 11.44 23.17 -13.74
CA THR A 242 10.37 23.94 -13.11
C THR A 242 9.02 23.28 -13.40
N LEU A 243 8.01 23.58 -12.58
CA LEU A 243 6.66 23.04 -12.72
C LEU A 243 6.04 23.35 -14.08
N ARG A 244 6.26 24.57 -14.61
CA ARG A 244 5.85 24.92 -15.97
C ARG A 244 6.31 23.90 -17.02
N ALA A 245 7.56 23.46 -16.92
CA ALA A 245 8.11 22.48 -17.85
C ALA A 245 7.66 21.05 -17.52
N ALA A 246 7.71 20.66 -16.24
CA ALA A 246 7.36 19.32 -15.79
C ALA A 246 5.88 18.96 -16.04
N LEU A 247 4.98 19.95 -15.94
CA LEU A 247 3.55 19.76 -16.11
C LEU A 247 3.05 19.97 -17.54
N SER A 248 3.93 20.24 -18.51
CA SER A 248 3.52 20.53 -19.89
C SER A 248 2.64 19.43 -20.49
N SER A 249 3.00 18.16 -20.30
CA SER A 249 2.22 17.03 -20.82
C SER A 249 0.91 16.81 -20.06
N TRP A 250 0.87 17.16 -18.77
CA TRP A 250 -0.34 17.03 -17.95
C TRP A 250 -1.35 18.14 -18.26
N ALA A 251 -0.87 19.37 -18.48
CA ALA A 251 -1.70 20.53 -18.80
C ALA A 251 -2.02 20.66 -20.30
N GLY A 252 -1.30 19.94 -21.18
CA GLY A 252 -1.41 20.03 -22.64
C GLY A 252 -0.33 20.90 -23.30
N SER A 253 0.16 21.93 -22.60
CA SER A 253 1.29 22.76 -23.04
C SER A 253 1.98 23.47 -21.87
N PRO A 254 3.22 23.98 -22.04
CA PRO A 254 3.87 24.84 -21.04
C PRO A 254 3.08 26.11 -20.71
N GLN A 255 2.36 26.67 -21.68
CA GLN A 255 1.53 27.87 -21.51
C GLN A 255 0.31 27.58 -20.62
N GLN A 256 -0.42 26.51 -20.92
CA GLN A 256 -1.54 26.06 -20.08
C GLN A 256 -1.07 25.67 -18.67
N ALA A 257 0.11 25.03 -18.55
CA ALA A 257 0.68 24.73 -17.24
C ALA A 257 0.95 26.01 -16.43
N GLU A 258 1.47 27.06 -17.07
CA GLU A 258 1.71 28.36 -16.45
C GLU A 258 0.41 29.04 -16.00
N GLU A 259 -0.63 29.03 -16.84
CA GLU A 259 -1.96 29.57 -16.49
C GLU A 259 -2.56 28.86 -15.27
N LEU A 260 -2.53 27.52 -15.25
CA LEU A 260 -3.05 26.72 -14.13
C LEU A 260 -2.24 26.93 -12.83
N LEU A 261 -0.92 27.10 -12.93
CA LEU A 261 -0.05 27.37 -11.78
C LEU A 261 -0.34 28.75 -11.18
N LEU A 262 -0.46 29.78 -12.02
CA LEU A 262 -0.81 31.13 -11.57
C LEU A 262 -2.21 31.17 -10.96
N ALA A 263 -3.18 30.48 -11.55
CA ALA A 263 -4.54 30.36 -10.99
C ALA A 263 -4.56 29.64 -9.63
N ALA A 264 -3.57 28.79 -9.34
CA ALA A 264 -3.41 28.10 -8.06
C ALA A 264 -2.54 28.86 -7.04
N ASP A 265 -2.10 30.09 -7.37
CA ASP A 265 -1.16 30.90 -6.59
C ASP A 265 0.22 30.21 -6.41
N ILE A 266 0.78 29.68 -7.50
CA ILE A 266 2.06 28.98 -7.52
C ILE A 266 2.97 29.62 -8.57
N ASP A 267 4.19 30.02 -8.18
CA ASP A 267 5.18 30.53 -9.13
C ASP A 267 5.55 29.43 -10.15
N PRO A 268 5.37 29.64 -11.47
CA PRO A 268 5.70 28.68 -12.51
C PRO A 268 7.17 28.20 -12.54
N LYS A 269 8.09 28.98 -11.92
CA LYS A 269 9.50 28.65 -11.76
C LYS A 269 9.78 27.72 -10.59
N THR A 270 8.80 27.50 -9.71
CA THR A 270 8.88 26.55 -8.59
C THR A 270 9.14 25.14 -9.11
N ARG A 271 9.79 24.28 -8.32
CA ARG A 271 9.97 22.85 -8.62
C ARG A 271 8.97 22.03 -7.80
N GLY A 272 8.56 20.87 -8.33
CA GLY A 272 7.56 20.02 -7.67
C GLY A 272 7.94 19.60 -6.24
N GLU A 273 9.22 19.50 -5.93
CA GLU A 273 9.71 19.19 -4.58
C GLU A 273 9.41 20.26 -3.52
N ALA A 274 9.06 21.48 -3.92
CA ALA A 274 8.68 22.55 -2.98
C ALA A 274 7.19 22.54 -2.61
N LEU A 275 6.33 21.81 -3.35
CA LEU A 275 4.88 21.82 -3.14
C LEU A 275 4.46 20.85 -2.04
N GLY A 276 3.62 21.33 -1.14
CA GLY A 276 2.89 20.52 -0.17
C GLY A 276 1.60 19.93 -0.74
N VAL A 277 0.93 19.08 0.04
CA VAL A 277 -0.36 18.46 -0.34
C VAL A 277 -1.39 19.52 -0.71
N ALA A 278 -1.52 20.58 0.10
CA ALA A 278 -2.48 21.65 -0.15
C ALA A 278 -2.24 22.40 -1.47
N ASP A 279 -0.99 22.53 -1.92
CA ASP A 279 -0.66 23.17 -3.19
C ASP A 279 -1.07 22.29 -4.36
N PHE A 280 -0.82 20.99 -4.27
CA PHE A 280 -1.30 20.01 -5.25
C PHE A 280 -2.83 19.94 -5.31
N GLU A 281 -3.51 20.10 -4.17
CA GLU A 281 -4.98 20.15 -4.12
C GLU A 281 -5.54 21.40 -4.81
N ARG A 282 -4.96 22.58 -4.53
CA ARG A 282 -5.34 23.81 -5.24
C ARG A 282 -5.12 23.68 -6.74
N LEU A 283 -3.96 23.18 -7.16
CA LEU A 283 -3.64 23.00 -8.58
C LEU A 283 -4.52 21.93 -9.27
N ALA A 284 -4.89 20.85 -8.59
CA ALA A 284 -5.79 19.86 -9.15
C ALA A 284 -7.23 20.40 -9.31
N ALA A 285 -7.63 21.38 -8.50
CA ALA A 285 -8.95 22.01 -8.57
C ALA A 285 -9.08 23.02 -9.73
N THR A 286 -7.99 23.69 -10.14
CA THR A 286 -8.04 24.68 -11.24
C THR A 286 -8.40 24.05 -12.59
N GLY A 287 -7.93 22.83 -12.87
CA GLY A 287 -8.26 22.10 -14.11
C GLY A 287 -9.72 21.64 -14.23
N VAL A 288 -10.50 21.64 -13.14
CA VAL A 288 -11.91 21.22 -13.13
C VAL A 288 -12.84 22.38 -13.51
N ALA A 289 -12.49 23.62 -13.14
CA ALA A 289 -13.33 24.79 -13.37
C ALA A 289 -13.50 25.14 -14.87
N GLU A 290 -12.50 24.85 -15.70
CA GLU A 290 -12.54 25.15 -17.14
C GLU A 290 -13.15 24.02 -17.97
N SER A 291 -12.98 22.77 -17.55
CA SER A 291 -13.53 21.59 -18.26
C SER A 291 -15.06 21.51 -18.16
N GLY A 292 -15.64 21.91 -17.02
CA GLY A 292 -17.10 21.94 -16.83
C GLY A 292 -17.83 23.08 -17.55
N ALA A 293 -17.12 24.14 -17.95
CA ALA A 293 -17.69 25.26 -18.70
C ALA A 293 -17.71 25.01 -20.22
N SER A 294 -16.90 24.07 -20.72
CA SER A 294 -16.83 23.71 -22.14
C SER A 294 -17.91 22.70 -22.55
N THR A 295 -18.26 21.75 -21.68
CA THR A 295 -19.25 20.70 -21.99
C THR A 295 -20.68 21.25 -22.14
N VAL A 296 -21.05 22.29 -21.37
CA VAL A 296 -22.39 22.90 -21.45
C VAL A 296 -22.62 23.66 -22.76
N ARG A 297 -21.56 24.06 -23.48
CA ARG A 297 -21.69 24.78 -24.76
C ARG A 297 -21.74 23.85 -25.99
N GLN A 298 -21.30 22.60 -25.87
CA GLN A 298 -21.31 21.65 -27.00
C GLN A 298 -22.57 20.79 -27.09
N ASP A 299 -23.28 20.54 -25.96
CA ASP A 299 -24.49 19.71 -25.96
C ASP A 299 -25.74 20.40 -26.53
N ALA A 300 -25.72 21.72 -26.73
CA ALA A 300 -26.84 22.46 -27.32
C ALA A 300 -26.89 22.42 -28.86
N ALA A 301 -25.85 21.90 -29.54
CA ALA A 301 -25.72 21.97 -31.00
C ALA A 301 -25.83 20.62 -31.72
N ALA A 302 -25.98 19.49 -31.01
CA ALA A 302 -26.02 18.16 -31.60
C ALA A 302 -27.23 17.36 -31.10
N SER A 303 -28.44 17.81 -31.43
CA SER A 303 -29.65 17.00 -31.32
C SER A 303 -30.53 17.23 -32.53
N THR A 304 -30.21 16.54 -33.62
CA THR A 304 -31.20 16.12 -34.63
C THR A 304 -30.67 14.90 -35.38
N ALA A 305 -31.50 13.86 -35.37
CA ALA A 305 -31.52 12.70 -36.27
C ALA A 305 -30.53 11.54 -36.02
N PHE A 306 -31.05 10.50 -35.35
CA PHE A 306 -30.74 9.11 -35.70
C PHE A 306 -32.04 8.34 -35.92
N ALA A 307 -32.29 7.96 -37.17
CA ALA A 307 -33.23 6.92 -37.55
C ALA A 307 -32.42 5.65 -37.81
N THR A 308 -32.83 4.54 -37.20
CA THR A 308 -32.37 3.17 -37.46
C THR A 308 -32.80 2.68 -38.84
N PRO A 309 -32.07 1.73 -39.45
CA PRO A 309 -32.63 0.38 -39.46
C PRO A 309 -31.63 -0.80 -39.39
N GLU A 310 -32.14 -1.87 -38.76
CA GLU A 310 -32.10 -3.30 -39.08
C GLU A 310 -30.84 -3.99 -39.63
N TYR A 311 -30.47 -5.08 -38.94
CA TYR A 311 -29.51 -6.09 -39.37
C TYR A 311 -30.22 -7.44 -39.48
N ALA A 312 -30.04 -8.13 -40.61
CA ALA A 312 -30.33 -9.55 -40.81
C ALA A 312 -29.28 -10.14 -41.77
N PRO A 313 -29.03 -11.46 -41.72
CA PRO A 313 -27.66 -11.98 -41.59
C PRO A 313 -27.13 -12.76 -42.81
N ASP A 314 -25.85 -13.13 -42.66
CA ASP A 314 -25.20 -14.39 -43.04
C ASP A 314 -24.32 -14.43 -44.31
N SER A 315 -23.07 -14.86 -44.12
CA SER A 315 -22.35 -15.90 -44.90
C SER A 315 -20.84 -15.86 -44.64
N THR A 316 -20.33 -16.95 -44.07
CA THR A 316 -18.92 -17.36 -44.06
C THR A 316 -18.42 -17.75 -45.46
N PRO A 317 -17.09 -17.72 -45.69
CA PRO A 317 -16.42 -19.01 -45.95
C PRO A 317 -15.04 -19.20 -45.30
N GLU A 318 -14.68 -20.48 -45.21
CA GLU A 318 -13.48 -21.12 -44.66
C GLU A 318 -12.14 -20.68 -45.30
N TYR A 319 -11.04 -20.80 -44.53
CA TYR A 319 -9.76 -21.28 -45.08
C TYR A 319 -8.88 -21.97 -44.02
N ALA A 320 -8.09 -22.94 -44.49
CA ALA A 320 -7.43 -24.06 -43.83
C ALA A 320 -6.14 -23.72 -43.00
N PRO A 321 -5.62 -24.67 -42.19
CA PRO A 321 -4.53 -24.43 -41.23
C PRO A 321 -3.14 -24.67 -41.83
N ASP A 322 -2.14 -23.95 -41.31
CA ASP A 322 -0.72 -24.12 -41.65
C ASP A 322 0.12 -24.54 -40.43
N SER A 323 1.31 -25.02 -40.73
CA SER A 323 1.96 -26.20 -40.19
C SER A 323 3.09 -25.84 -39.22
N THR A 324 3.25 -26.63 -38.16
CA THR A 324 4.36 -26.58 -37.20
C THR A 324 5.67 -27.14 -37.80
N PRO A 325 6.86 -26.57 -37.51
CA PRO A 325 8.13 -27.22 -37.82
C PRO A 325 8.69 -28.02 -36.63
N THR A 326 9.22 -29.19 -36.99
CA THR A 326 9.76 -30.29 -36.17
C THR A 326 11.12 -29.97 -35.54
N GLN A 327 11.33 -30.46 -34.31
CA GLN A 327 12.63 -30.52 -33.61
C GLN A 327 13.45 -31.74 -34.08
N GLU A 328 14.73 -31.54 -34.40
CA GLU A 328 15.74 -32.60 -34.49
C GLU A 328 16.44 -32.79 -33.13
N SER A 329 16.58 -34.06 -32.72
CA SER A 329 17.44 -34.50 -31.62
C SER A 329 18.76 -35.06 -32.18
N PRO A 330 19.91 -34.87 -31.52
CA PRO A 330 21.19 -35.39 -32.00
C PRO A 330 21.46 -36.82 -31.50
N GLN A 331 22.04 -37.65 -32.38
CA GLN A 331 22.72 -38.90 -32.03
C GLN A 331 24.22 -38.66 -31.87
N SER A 332 24.77 -38.99 -30.69
CA SER A 332 26.05 -39.68 -30.40
C SER A 332 26.41 -39.50 -28.94
#